data_AF-A0A353C262-F1
#
_entry.id   AF-A0A353C262-F1
#
_cell.length_a   1.000
_cell.length_b   1.000
_cell.length_c   1.000
_cell.angle_alpha   90.00
_cell.angle_beta   90.00
_cell.angle_gamma   90.00
#
_symmetry.space_group_name_H-M   'P 1'
#
loop_
_entity.id
_entity.type
_entity.pdbx_description
1 polymer ?
#
loop_
_entity_poly.entity_id
_entity_poly.type
_entity_poly.pdbx_seq_one_letter_code
_entity_poly.pdbx_strand_id
1 'polypeptide(L)'
;MQIKPSANIRQNYNEIAALCKSTGEPVYLTKNGEGDLVVMDIESFSRREKMLKLREELLAVEEDRVAGRIGYTPEELDQYLESIIDGVEHGKDTSI
;
A
#
# COMPACT_ATOMS: atom_id res chain seq x y z
N MET A 1 14.74 -17.25 -2.59
CA MET A 1 13.33 -17.70 -2.57
C MET A 1 13.24 -18.95 -1.72
N GLN A 2 12.46 -18.93 -0.64
CA GLN A 2 12.33 -20.06 0.30
C GLN A 2 11.07 -20.86 -0.05
N ILE A 3 11.21 -22.15 -0.36
CA ILE A 3 10.09 -23.02 -0.75
C ILE A 3 10.03 -24.22 0.20
N LYS A 4 8.84 -24.53 0.73
CA LYS A 4 8.61 -25.65 1.65
C LYS A 4 7.31 -26.40 1.28
N PRO A 5 7.25 -27.73 1.42
CA PRO A 5 5.98 -28.45 1.31
C PRO A 5 5.00 -28.00 2.41
N SER A 6 3.72 -27.83 2.06
CA SER A 6 2.67 -27.46 3.04
C SER A 6 2.55 -28.49 4.18
N ALA A 7 2.86 -29.76 3.91
CA ALA A 7 2.93 -30.81 4.92
C ALA A 7 3.94 -30.52 6.06
N ASN A 8 5.02 -29.78 5.78
CA ASN A 8 6.07 -29.49 6.76
C ASN A 8 5.68 -28.37 7.73
N ILE A 9 4.64 -27.58 7.44
CA ILE A 9 4.24 -26.45 8.30
C ILE A 9 3.84 -26.92 9.70
N ARG A 10 3.10 -28.03 9.80
CA ARG A 10 2.60 -28.50 11.09
C ARG A 10 3.74 -28.82 12.05
N GLN A 11 4.85 -29.36 11.52
CA GLN A 11 6.01 -29.75 12.32
C GLN A 11 6.96 -28.57 12.56
N ASN A 12 7.10 -27.67 11.59
CA ASN A 12 8.13 -26.62 11.59
C ASN A 12 7.55 -25.19 11.70
N TYR A 13 6.32 -25.04 12.21
CA TYR A 13 5.63 -23.75 12.25
C TYR A 13 6.47 -22.65 12.91
N ASN A 14 7.06 -22.92 14.08
CA ASN A 14 7.85 -21.93 14.82
C ASN A 14 9.10 -21.49 14.06
N GLU A 15 9.78 -22.42 13.38
CA GLU A 15 10.95 -22.13 12.55
C GLU A 15 10.56 -21.26 11.35
N ILE A 16 9.47 -21.62 10.67
CA ILE A 16 8.95 -20.86 9.51
C ILE A 16 8.51 -19.46 9.96
N ALA A 17 7.79 -19.34 11.07
CA ALA A 17 7.37 -18.06 11.62
C ALA A 17 8.55 -17.18 12.03
N ALA A 18 9.58 -17.77 12.66
CA ALA A 18 10.81 -17.06 13.02
C ALA A 18 11.59 -16.60 11.79
N LEU A 19 11.64 -17.43 10.73
CA LEU A 19 12.27 -17.07 9.46
C LEU A 19 11.55 -15.90 8.81
N CYS A 20 10.21 -15.94 8.69
CA CYS A 20 9.44 -14.83 8.15
C CYS A 20 9.69 -13.54 8.94
N LYS A 21 9.62 -13.57 10.29
CA LYS A 21 9.83 -12.38 11.13
C LYS A 21 11.24 -11.82 11.06
N SER A 22 12.26 -12.67 11.06
CA SER A 22 13.67 -12.22 11.11
C SER A 22 14.17 -11.69 9.78
N THR A 23 13.66 -12.24 8.67
CA THR A 23 14.08 -11.84 7.33
C THR A 23 13.15 -10.80 6.70
N GLY A 24 11.88 -10.78 7.09
CA GLY A 24 10.81 -10.06 6.41
C GLY A 24 10.45 -10.62 5.04
N GLU A 25 11.04 -11.76 4.66
CA GLU A 25 10.86 -12.39 3.36
C GLU A 25 9.76 -13.46 3.37
N PRO A 26 9.05 -13.67 2.25
CA PRO A 26 8.04 -14.72 2.14
C PRO A 26 8.63 -16.12 2.07
N VAL A 27 7.90 -17.06 2.65
CA VAL A 27 8.07 -18.51 2.42
C VAL A 27 6.94 -19.01 1.54
N TYR A 28 7.30 -19.64 0.43
CA TYR A 28 6.39 -20.23 -0.53
C TYR A 28 6.08 -21.67 -0.13
N LEU A 29 4.81 -22.02 -0.17
CA LEU A 29 4.33 -23.35 0.14
C LEU A 29 3.91 -24.07 -1.13
N THR A 30 4.33 -25.33 -1.22
CA THR A 30 3.90 -26.21 -2.31
C THR A 30 2.99 -27.32 -1.81
N LYS A 31 2.00 -27.68 -2.61
CA LYS A 31 1.17 -28.87 -2.43
C LYS A 31 1.40 -29.77 -3.64
N ASN A 32 1.83 -31.01 -3.41
CA ASN A 32 2.17 -31.97 -4.47
C ASN A 32 3.20 -31.46 -5.51
N GLY A 33 4.13 -30.60 -5.08
CA GLY A 33 5.14 -30.01 -5.95
C GLY A 33 4.69 -28.74 -6.71
N GLU A 34 3.41 -28.39 -6.64
CA GLU A 34 2.86 -27.18 -7.24
C GLU A 34 2.79 -26.05 -6.21
N GLY A 35 3.05 -24.81 -6.62
CA GLY A 35 2.90 -23.64 -5.76
C GLY A 35 1.44 -23.45 -5.34
N ASP A 36 1.21 -23.24 -4.05
CA ASP A 36 -0.14 -23.20 -3.45
C ASP A 36 -0.35 -21.89 -2.69
N LEU A 37 0.52 -21.59 -1.72
CA LEU A 37 0.35 -20.45 -0.80
C LEU A 37 1.68 -19.73 -0.52
N VAL A 38 1.59 -18.51 0.00
CA VAL A 38 2.73 -17.75 0.52
C VAL A 38 2.45 -17.36 1.96
N VAL A 39 3.44 -17.51 2.82
CA VAL A 39 3.39 -17.12 4.23
C VAL A 39 4.40 -16.00 4.46
N MET A 40 3.96 -14.93 5.11
CA MET A 40 4.76 -13.79 5.54
C MET A 40 4.43 -13.44 6.98
N ASP A 41 5.31 -12.73 7.66
CA ASP A 41 4.93 -12.07 8.91
C ASP A 41 4.00 -10.89 8.62
N ILE A 42 3.16 -10.57 9.59
CA ILE A 42 2.08 -9.58 9.44
C ILE A 42 2.65 -8.17 9.21
N GLU A 43 3.74 -7.81 9.89
CA GLU A 43 4.31 -6.46 9.81
C GLU A 43 4.98 -6.23 8.45
N SER A 44 5.75 -7.19 7.94
CA SER A 44 6.35 -7.12 6.61
C SER A 44 5.31 -7.15 5.50
N PHE A 45 4.25 -7.95 5.64
CA PHE A 45 3.13 -7.91 4.72
C PHE A 45 2.45 -6.53 4.72
N SER A 46 2.11 -5.99 5.89
CA SER A 46 1.48 -4.66 5.99
C SER A 46 2.38 -3.55 5.43
N ARG A 47 3.68 -3.60 5.72
CA ARG A 47 4.66 -2.65 5.17
C ARG A 47 4.73 -2.75 3.65
N ARG A 48 4.76 -3.97 3.10
CA ARG A 48 4.75 -4.21 1.65
C ARG A 48 3.52 -3.61 1.00
N GLU A 49 2.32 -3.84 1.54
CA GLU A 49 1.07 -3.28 1.02
C GLU A 49 1.09 -1.75 1.04
N LYS A 50 1.54 -1.14 2.13
CA LYS A 50 1.68 0.33 2.23
C LYS A 50 2.66 0.89 1.20
N MET A 51 3.80 0.22 1.00
CA MET A 51 4.80 0.63 0.01
C MET A 51 4.29 0.49 -1.43
N LEU A 52 3.50 -0.55 -1.72
CA LEU A 52 2.88 -0.71 -3.03
C LEU A 52 1.86 0.40 -3.29
N LYS A 53 0.98 0.68 -2.32
CA LYS A 53 0.01 1.78 -2.43
C LYS A 53 0.70 3.13 -2.64
N LEU A 54 1.73 3.44 -1.86
CA LEU A 54 2.51 4.68 -2.03
C LEU A 54 3.13 4.76 -3.42
N ARG A 55 3.64 3.64 -3.95
CA ARG A 55 4.21 3.60 -5.29
C ARG A 55 3.15 3.88 -6.36
N GLU A 56 1.96 3.32 -6.24
CA GLU A 56 0.85 3.58 -7.15
C GLU A 56 0.44 5.06 -7.12
N GLU A 57 0.33 5.66 -5.94
CA GLU A 57 0.03 7.09 -5.78
C GLU A 57 1.10 7.98 -6.42
N LEU A 58 2.38 7.69 -6.18
CA LEU A 58 3.49 8.44 -6.77
C LEU A 58 3.55 8.31 -8.30
N LEU A 59 3.23 7.13 -8.83
CA LEU A 59 3.14 6.93 -10.29
C LEU A 59 2.02 7.77 -10.89
N ALA A 60 0.84 7.79 -10.26
CA ALA A 60 -0.28 8.62 -10.72
C ALA A 60 0.07 10.12 -10.70
N VAL A 61 0.72 10.62 -9.64
CA VAL A 61 1.18 12.01 -9.55
C VAL A 61 2.19 12.34 -10.65
N GLU A 62 3.08 11.40 -10.97
CA GLU A 62 4.07 11.59 -12.02
C GLU A 62 3.44 11.60 -13.42
N GLU A 63 2.44 10.74 -13.66
CA GLU A 63 1.64 10.74 -14.90
C GLU A 63 0.88 12.06 -15.07
N ASP A 64 0.29 12.58 -14.00
CA ASP A 64 -0.34 13.90 -13.95
C ASP A 64 0.63 15.01 -14.35
N ARG A 65 1.82 15.01 -13.75
CA ARG A 65 2.88 15.98 -14.03
C ARG A 65 3.33 15.92 -15.50
N VAL A 66 3.53 14.72 -16.04
CA VAL A 66 3.93 14.52 -17.45
C VAL A 66 2.82 14.97 -18.40
N ALA A 67 1.55 14.78 -18.04
CA ALA A 67 0.40 15.27 -18.79
C ALA A 67 0.18 16.80 -18.67
N GLY A 68 1.01 17.50 -17.89
CA GLY A 68 0.93 18.95 -17.70
C GLY A 68 -0.16 19.38 -16.72
N ARG A 69 -0.70 18.47 -15.90
CA ARG A 69 -1.59 18.84 -14.79
C ARG A 69 -0.76 19.54 -13.72
N ILE A 70 -1.24 20.69 -13.26
CA ILE A 70 -0.57 21.51 -12.24
C ILE A 70 -1.12 21.08 -10.88
N GLY A 71 -0.22 20.72 -9.96
CA GLY A 71 -0.57 20.46 -8.56
C GLY A 71 -0.67 21.77 -7.76
N TYR A 72 -1.25 21.68 -6.57
CA TYR A 72 -1.32 22.79 -5.62
C TYR A 72 -0.42 22.50 -4.42
N THR A 73 0.18 23.54 -3.86
CA THR A 73 0.81 23.49 -2.54
C THR A 73 -0.26 23.34 -1.45
N PRO A 74 0.10 22.85 -0.25
CA PRO A 74 -0.82 22.83 0.89
C PRO A 74 -1.42 24.21 1.18
N GLU A 75 -0.63 25.27 1.11
CA GLU A 75 -1.08 26.64 1.38
C GLU A 75 -2.10 27.14 0.34
N GLU A 76 -1.90 26.83 -0.95
CA GLU A 76 -2.86 27.15 -2.01
C GLU A 76 -4.16 26.36 -1.86
N LEU A 77 -4.06 25.09 -1.44
CA LEU A 77 -5.22 24.26 -1.17
C LEU A 77 -6.02 24.77 0.04
N ASP A 78 -5.33 25.14 1.12
CA ASP A 78 -5.97 25.66 2.33
C ASP A 78 -6.73 26.96 2.03
N GLN A 79 -6.11 27.91 1.32
CA GLN A 79 -6.78 29.14 0.89
C GLN A 79 -8.00 28.87 0.00
N TYR A 80 -7.90 27.92 -0.91
CA TYR A 80 -9.01 27.53 -1.77
C TYR A 80 -10.17 26.95 -0.95
N LEU A 81 -9.90 26.05 -0.01
CA LEU A 81 -10.91 25.42 0.84
C LEU A 81 -11.58 26.43 1.78
N GLU A 82 -10.81 27.33 2.41
CA GLU A 82 -11.34 28.42 3.23
C GLU A 82 -12.30 29.30 2.41
N SER A 83 -11.93 29.65 1.18
CA SER A 83 -12.79 30.47 0.31
C SER A 83 -14.13 29.79 -0.04
N ILE A 84 -14.16 28.45 -0.14
CA ILE A 84 -15.38 27.68 -0.37
C ILE A 84 -16.25 27.70 0.89
N ILE A 85 -15.66 27.45 2.06
CA ILE A 85 -16.38 27.41 3.34
C ILE A 85 -17.03 28.77 3.62
N ASP A 86 -16.28 29.86 3.47
CA ASP A 86 -16.79 31.23 3.64
C ASP A 86 -17.92 31.56 2.66
N GLY A 87 -17.80 31.08 1.41
CA GLY A 87 -18.83 31.25 0.38
C GLY A 87 -20.16 30.60 0.74
N VAL A 88 -20.11 29.41 1.35
CA VAL A 88 -21.28 28.66 1.83
C VAL A 88 -21.87 29.31 3.08
N GLU A 89 -21.04 29.74 4.03
CA GLU A 89 -21.51 30.42 5.26
C GLU A 89 -22.17 31.78 4.97
N HIS A 90 -21.76 32.46 3.90
CA HIS A 90 -22.27 33.79 3.53
C HIS A 90 -23.33 33.75 2.43
N GLY A 91 -23.86 32.56 2.08
CA GLY A 91 -25.02 32.41 1.20
C GLY A 91 -24.79 32.91 -0.23
N LYS A 92 -23.55 32.88 -0.74
CA LYS A 92 -23.32 33.09 -2.17
C LYS A 92 -23.52 31.75 -2.87
N ASP A 93 -24.62 31.63 -3.62
CA ASP A 93 -24.79 30.55 -4.59
C ASP A 93 -23.59 30.53 -5.53
N THR A 94 -22.64 29.63 -5.31
CA THR A 94 -21.69 29.22 -6.36
C THR A 94 -22.47 28.36 -7.35
N SER A 95 -23.27 29.03 -8.18
CA SER A 95 -23.72 28.47 -9.44
C SER A 95 -22.50 28.37 -10.35
N ILE A 96 -22.05 27.14 -10.58
CA ILE A 96 -21.27 26.76 -11.77
C ILE A 96 -22.22 26.05 -12.70
#